data_AF-A0A3L8S7D6-F1
#
_entry.id   AF-A0A3L8S7D6-F1
#
_cell.length_a   1.000
_cell.length_b   1.000
_cell.length_c   1.000
_cell.angle_alpha   90.00
_cell.angle_beta   90.00
_cell.angle_gamma   90.00
#
_symmetry.space_group_name_H-M   'P 1'
#
loop_
_entity.id
_entity.type
_entity.pdbx_description
1 polymer ?
#
loop_
_entity_poly.entity_id
_entity_poly.type
_entity_poly.pdbx_seq_one_letter_code
_entity_poly.pdbx_strand_id
1 'polypeptide(L)'
;MGHTTEIKAAGKAAAAGWDELSIYFRWWVKKTCIEKKTAFIDLLCAVPLQQIYGCPLGGIGGGTITRGWRGEFCRWQLNPGLYHYETVIANQFTVCLRCKGQTIYQQVLSMERPSSLQGWNWGYCGHYAFYHALYPRAWLVYELPGQQVVLTCRQVSPVIPHDYKVRR
;
A
#
# COMPACT_ATOMS: atom_id res chain seq x y z
N MET A 1 40.93 53.46 -4.30
CA MET A 1 40.14 53.10 -3.10
C MET A 1 39.08 52.10 -3.53
N GLY A 2 39.40 50.80 -3.44
CA GLY A 2 38.46 49.72 -3.75
C GLY A 2 37.93 49.14 -2.44
N HIS A 3 36.62 49.21 -2.23
CA HIS A 3 35.93 48.46 -1.19
C HIS A 3 35.37 47.18 -1.82
N THR A 4 35.96 46.03 -1.48
CA THR A 4 35.38 44.72 -1.76
C THR A 4 34.50 44.34 -0.58
N THR A 5 33.18 44.27 -0.79
CA THR A 5 32.24 43.80 0.23
C THR A 5 32.11 42.29 0.11
N GLU A 6 32.76 41.54 0.99
CA GLU A 6 32.55 40.09 1.10
C GLU A 6 31.16 39.79 1.68
N ILE A 7 30.39 38.99 0.95
CA ILE A 7 29.08 38.50 1.38
C ILE A 7 29.28 37.32 2.34
N LYS A 8 29.26 37.59 3.65
CA LYS A 8 29.14 36.57 4.70
C LYS A 8 27.70 36.04 4.79
N ALA A 9 27.35 35.03 3.99
CA ALA A 9 26.02 34.40 4.05
C ALA A 9 26.03 32.85 4.12
N ALA A 10 27.16 32.20 4.39
CA ALA A 10 27.25 30.72 4.37
C ALA A 10 27.24 30.02 5.76
N GLY A 11 27.42 30.75 6.87
CA GLY A 11 27.70 30.14 8.17
C GLY A 11 26.48 29.75 9.04
N LYS A 12 25.30 30.36 8.84
CA LYS A 12 24.13 30.14 9.72
C LYS A 12 23.30 28.91 9.37
N ALA A 13 23.28 28.50 8.10
CA ALA A 13 22.47 27.37 7.64
C ALA A 13 23.00 26.02 8.15
N ALA A 14 24.32 25.85 8.23
CA ALA A 14 24.93 24.61 8.68
C ALA A 14 24.68 24.34 10.18
N ALA A 15 24.82 25.36 11.04
CA ALA A 15 24.60 25.24 12.49
C ALA A 15 23.14 24.88 12.83
N ALA A 16 22.17 25.50 12.15
CA ALA A 16 20.75 25.18 12.33
C ALA A 16 20.44 23.71 11.98
N GLY A 17 21.08 23.15 10.94
CA GLY A 17 20.90 21.75 10.57
C GLY A 17 21.40 20.74 11.62
N TRP A 18 22.50 21.05 12.33
CA TRP A 18 23.01 20.20 13.40
C TRP A 18 22.11 20.21 14.63
N ASP A 19 21.56 21.38 14.98
CA ASP A 19 20.61 21.52 16.09
C ASP A 19 19.31 20.75 15.79
N GLU A 20 18.77 20.88 14.58
CA GLU A 20 17.56 20.16 14.15
C GLU A 20 17.73 18.64 14.15
N LEU A 21 18.85 18.14 13.61
CA LEU A 21 19.16 16.70 13.63
C LEU A 21 19.32 16.19 15.07
N SER A 22 19.93 16.97 15.96
CA SER A 22 20.08 16.61 17.37
C SER A 22 18.72 16.51 18.10
N ILE A 23 17.80 17.43 17.80
CA ILE A 23 16.44 17.46 18.37
C ILE A 23 15.66 16.25 17.88
N TYR A 24 15.69 15.99 16.57
CA TYR A 24 15.03 14.83 15.98
C TYR A 24 15.59 13.52 16.56
N PHE A 25 16.91 13.37 16.65
CA PHE A 25 17.53 12.16 17.18
C PHE A 25 17.12 11.90 18.64
N ARG A 26 17.14 12.94 19.49
CA ARG A 26 16.67 12.83 20.89
C ARG A 26 15.20 12.43 20.98
N TRP A 27 14.36 13.05 20.13
CA TRP A 27 12.94 12.68 20.04
C TRP A 27 12.76 11.23 19.58
N TRP A 28 13.51 10.81 18.56
CA TRP A 28 13.46 9.46 18.01
C TRP A 28 13.88 8.41 19.04
N VAL A 29 14.98 8.63 19.77
CA VAL A 29 15.39 7.73 20.87
C VAL A 29 14.29 7.63 21.93
N LYS A 30 13.71 8.76 22.33
CA LYS A 30 12.60 8.76 23.29
C LYS A 30 11.40 7.99 22.78
N LYS A 31 10.99 8.18 21.52
CA LYS A 31 9.80 7.55 20.95
C LYS A 31 9.99 6.07 20.62
N THR A 32 11.06 5.76 19.88
CA THR A 32 11.30 4.43 19.33
C THR A 32 11.97 3.51 20.35
N CYS A 33 13.01 3.98 21.06
CA CYS A 33 13.75 3.14 22.00
C CYS A 33 13.12 3.07 23.39
N ILE A 34 12.65 4.20 23.95
CA ILE A 34 12.12 4.25 25.33
C ILE A 34 10.61 3.96 25.34
N GLU A 35 9.81 4.71 24.60
CA GLU A 35 8.35 4.53 24.56
C GLU A 35 7.91 3.32 23.72
N LYS A 36 8.81 2.69 22.95
CA LYS A 36 8.54 1.57 22.02
C LYS A 36 7.40 1.86 21.03
N LYS A 37 7.29 3.12 20.59
CA LYS A 37 6.32 3.58 19.60
C LYS A 37 6.98 3.75 18.25
N THR A 38 6.23 3.44 17.19
CA THR A 38 6.68 3.69 15.82
C THR A 38 6.68 5.19 15.53
N ALA A 39 7.81 5.70 15.03
CA ALA A 39 7.89 7.04 14.50
C ALA A 39 7.13 7.12 13.16
N PHE A 40 6.28 8.14 13.01
CA PHE A 40 5.51 8.33 11.78
C PHE A 40 6.38 8.80 10.60
N ILE A 41 7.43 9.58 10.90
CA ILE A 41 8.54 9.89 10.00
C ILE A 41 9.78 9.31 10.66
N ASP A 42 10.36 8.28 10.04
CA ASP A 42 11.62 7.69 10.48
C ASP A 42 12.71 7.98 9.44
N LEU A 43 13.55 8.98 9.73
CA LEU A 43 14.70 9.35 8.92
C LEU A 43 15.90 8.42 9.12
N LEU A 44 15.93 7.61 10.18
CA LEU A 44 17.04 6.71 10.49
C LEU A 44 16.79 5.30 9.93
N CYS A 45 15.54 4.88 9.90
CA CYS A 45 15.12 3.57 9.41
C CYS A 45 14.09 3.73 8.29
N ALA A 46 14.57 3.94 7.06
CA ALA A 46 13.71 3.97 5.89
C ALA A 46 13.09 2.59 5.63
N VAL A 47 11.79 2.57 5.33
CA VAL A 47 11.08 1.33 4.97
C VAL A 47 11.47 0.92 3.54
N PRO A 48 11.96 -0.31 3.32
CA PRO A 48 12.30 -0.77 1.98
C PRO A 48 11.06 -0.87 1.10
N LEU A 49 11.18 -0.41 -0.15
CA LEU A 49 10.10 -0.52 -1.13
C LEU A 49 9.92 -1.97 -1.57
N GLN A 50 8.71 -2.50 -1.42
CA GLN A 50 8.32 -3.76 -2.06
C GLN A 50 7.61 -3.47 -3.37
N GLN A 51 7.99 -4.15 -4.45
CA GLN A 51 7.37 -3.99 -5.78
C GLN A 51 6.05 -4.77 -5.90
N ILE A 52 5.17 -4.63 -4.91
CA ILE A 52 3.90 -5.37 -4.81
C ILE A 52 2.68 -4.45 -4.72
N TYR A 53 2.87 -3.15 -4.54
CA TYR A 53 1.78 -2.21 -4.25
C TYR A 53 0.94 -1.86 -5.49
N GLY A 54 -0.33 -1.56 -5.24
CA GLY A 54 -1.26 -1.02 -6.22
C GLY A 54 -1.86 0.32 -5.78
N CYS A 55 -2.93 0.73 -6.46
CA CYS A 55 -3.75 1.87 -6.11
C CYS A 55 -4.42 1.67 -4.74
N PRO A 56 -4.33 2.64 -3.81
CA PRO A 56 -4.93 2.54 -2.49
C PRO A 56 -6.46 2.62 -2.54
N LEU A 57 -7.11 1.89 -1.63
CA LEU A 57 -8.55 1.90 -1.37
C LEU A 57 -8.84 2.61 -0.07
N GLY A 58 -9.63 3.68 -0.12
CA GLY A 58 -10.02 4.44 1.06
C GLY A 58 -10.37 5.88 0.73
N GLY A 59 -11.18 6.50 1.58
CA GLY A 59 -11.54 7.90 1.50
C GLY A 59 -10.55 8.80 2.25
N ILE A 60 -10.66 10.10 2.04
CA ILE A 60 -9.89 11.10 2.78
C ILE A 60 -10.24 10.99 4.27
N GLY A 61 -9.23 10.82 5.13
CA GLY A 61 -9.40 10.74 6.58
C GLY A 61 -9.98 9.43 7.12
N GLY A 62 -10.45 8.51 6.27
CA GLY A 62 -11.03 7.22 6.69
C GLY A 62 -10.02 6.07 6.83
N GLY A 63 -8.74 6.35 6.54
CA GLY A 63 -7.71 5.34 6.39
C GLY A 63 -7.73 4.68 5.01
N THR A 64 -6.64 4.00 4.67
CA THR A 64 -6.50 3.30 3.38
C THR A 64 -6.00 1.88 3.53
N ILE A 65 -6.41 1.02 2.59
CA ILE A 65 -5.90 -0.34 2.41
C ILE A 65 -5.43 -0.44 0.98
N THR A 66 -4.19 -0.86 0.76
CA THR A 66 -3.65 -1.06 -0.58
C THR A 66 -3.80 -2.51 -0.96
N ARG A 67 -4.54 -2.74 -2.05
CA ARG A 67 -4.52 -4.01 -2.76
C ARG A 67 -3.39 -3.98 -3.79
N GLY A 68 -2.49 -4.94 -3.70
CA GLY A 68 -1.38 -5.14 -4.60
C GLY A 68 -1.82 -5.59 -5.98
N TRP A 69 -0.93 -5.44 -6.95
CA TRP A 69 -1.19 -5.85 -8.33
C TRP A 69 -1.26 -7.38 -8.47
N ARG A 70 -0.75 -8.14 -7.49
CA ARG A 70 -0.81 -9.60 -7.45
C ARG A 70 -2.13 -10.14 -6.84
N GLY A 71 -2.99 -9.23 -6.38
CA GLY A 71 -4.32 -9.52 -5.82
C GLY A 71 -4.41 -9.47 -4.30
N GLU A 72 -3.28 -9.34 -3.61
CA GLU A 72 -3.10 -9.36 -2.16
C GLU A 72 -3.42 -8.02 -1.48
N PHE A 73 -3.72 -8.02 -0.18
CA PHE A 73 -3.86 -6.79 0.62
C PHE A 73 -2.60 -6.62 1.48
N CYS A 74 -1.75 -5.64 1.12
CA CYS A 74 -0.33 -5.61 1.56
C CYS A 74 0.11 -4.33 2.28
N ARG A 75 -0.69 -3.27 2.29
CA ARG A 75 -0.36 -2.03 3.01
C ARG A 75 -1.59 -1.42 3.67
N TRP A 76 -1.50 -1.17 4.96
CA TRP A 76 -2.61 -0.75 5.82
C TRP A 76 -2.28 0.59 6.46
N GLN A 77 -3.07 1.60 6.15
CA GLN A 77 -3.01 2.93 6.74
C GLN A 77 -4.33 3.21 7.47
N LEU A 78 -4.69 2.33 8.41
CA LEU A 78 -5.92 2.45 9.19
C LEU A 78 -5.74 3.42 10.36
N ASN A 79 -4.53 3.50 10.90
CA ASN A 79 -4.15 4.46 11.91
C ASN A 79 -3.52 5.69 11.23
N PRO A 80 -4.08 6.90 11.39
CA PRO A 80 -3.53 8.09 10.76
C PRO A 80 -2.04 8.28 11.05
N GLY A 81 -1.24 8.48 10.00
CA GLY A 81 0.22 8.67 10.10
C GLY A 81 1.04 7.39 10.26
N LEU A 82 0.41 6.22 10.47
CA LEU A 82 1.11 4.93 10.60
C LEU A 82 0.76 4.01 9.44
N TYR A 83 1.77 3.28 8.95
CA TYR A 83 1.63 2.31 7.87
C TYR A 83 2.11 0.95 8.36
N HIS A 84 1.27 -0.06 8.19
CA HIS A 84 1.64 -1.46 8.38
C HIS A 84 1.82 -2.10 6.99
N TYR A 85 3.01 -2.62 6.73
CA TYR A 85 3.39 -3.25 5.47
C TYR A 85 3.40 -4.77 5.67
N GLU A 86 2.21 -5.36 5.65
CA GLU A 86 2.02 -6.79 5.87
C GLU A 86 0.94 -7.30 4.94
N THR A 87 1.20 -8.46 4.32
CA THR A 87 0.19 -9.15 3.53
C THR A 87 -0.64 -10.06 4.42
N VAL A 88 -1.93 -9.74 4.58
CA VAL A 88 -2.86 -10.62 5.30
C VAL A 88 -3.34 -11.73 4.36
N ILE A 89 -2.76 -12.92 4.50
CA ILE A 89 -2.99 -14.05 3.58
C ILE A 89 -4.48 -14.38 3.41
N ALA A 90 -5.26 -14.36 4.49
CA ALA A 90 -6.67 -14.73 4.47
C ALA A 90 -7.57 -13.77 3.65
N ASN A 91 -7.13 -12.53 3.43
CA ASN A 91 -7.89 -11.53 2.70
C ASN A 91 -7.68 -11.74 1.20
N GLN A 92 -8.63 -12.43 0.55
CA GLN A 92 -8.58 -12.71 -0.89
C GLN A 92 -9.98 -12.70 -1.50
N PHE A 93 -10.01 -12.57 -2.83
CA PHE A 93 -11.18 -12.96 -3.61
C PHE A 93 -11.00 -14.38 -4.12
N THR A 94 -12.05 -15.18 -4.04
CA THR A 94 -12.13 -16.52 -4.61
C THR A 94 -13.28 -16.59 -5.60
N VAL A 95 -13.10 -17.33 -6.68
CA VAL A 95 -14.14 -17.58 -7.67
C VAL A 95 -14.53 -19.05 -7.63
N CYS A 96 -15.83 -19.32 -7.77
CA CYS A 96 -16.39 -20.66 -7.89
C CYS A 96 -17.40 -20.65 -9.03
N LEU A 97 -17.15 -21.44 -10.08
CA LEU A 97 -18.07 -21.65 -11.17
C LEU A 97 -18.81 -22.96 -10.95
N ARG A 98 -20.13 -22.91 -11.10
CA ARG A 98 -21.01 -24.07 -10.93
C ARG A 98 -21.88 -24.25 -12.16
N CYS A 99 -22.02 -25.50 -12.59
CA CYS A 99 -22.94 -25.91 -13.64
C CYS A 99 -23.85 -27.01 -13.10
N LYS A 100 -25.17 -26.85 -13.25
CA LYS A 100 -26.18 -27.81 -12.76
C LYS A 100 -25.97 -28.26 -11.29
N GLY A 101 -25.58 -27.32 -10.43
CA GLY A 101 -25.35 -27.59 -9.01
C GLY A 101 -23.98 -28.19 -8.68
N GLN A 102 -23.14 -28.55 -9.64
CA GLN A 102 -21.79 -29.07 -9.40
C GLN A 102 -20.73 -27.99 -9.62
N THR A 103 -19.71 -27.95 -8.77
CA THR A 103 -18.55 -27.05 -8.94
C THR A 103 -17.65 -27.60 -10.03
N ILE A 104 -17.43 -26.80 -11.08
CA ILE A 104 -16.59 -27.15 -12.22
C ILE A 104 -15.23 -26.46 -12.17
N TYR A 105 -15.12 -25.35 -11.43
CA TYR A 105 -13.90 -24.59 -11.27
C TYR A 105 -13.94 -23.80 -9.97
N GLN A 106 -12.83 -23.78 -9.22
CA GLN A 106 -12.69 -22.96 -8.03
C GLN A 106 -11.23 -22.52 -7.90
N GLN A 107 -11.00 -21.24 -7.62
CA GLN A 107 -9.65 -20.70 -7.58
C GLN A 107 -9.57 -19.46 -6.71
N VAL A 108 -8.49 -19.32 -5.93
CA VAL A 108 -8.14 -18.07 -5.27
C VAL A 108 -7.49 -17.16 -6.30
N LEU A 109 -7.97 -15.92 -6.41
CA LEU A 109 -7.52 -14.92 -7.38
C LEU A 109 -6.24 -14.20 -6.91
N SER A 110 -5.23 -15.00 -6.56
CA SER A 110 -3.92 -14.56 -6.08
C SER A 110 -2.83 -15.42 -6.68
N MET A 111 -1.72 -14.79 -7.05
CA MET A 111 -0.52 -15.49 -7.53
C MET A 111 0.31 -16.10 -6.40
N GLU A 112 -0.02 -15.80 -5.14
CA GLU A 112 0.73 -16.30 -3.99
C GLU A 112 0.46 -17.78 -3.71
N ARG A 113 1.44 -18.43 -3.08
CA ARG A 113 1.33 -19.79 -2.52
C ARG A 113 1.81 -19.79 -1.07
N PRO A 114 0.95 -19.37 -0.13
CA PRO A 114 1.32 -19.27 1.28
C PRO A 114 1.53 -20.64 1.91
N SER A 115 2.20 -20.69 3.07
CA SER A 115 2.34 -21.90 3.91
C SER A 115 1.09 -22.19 4.76
N SER A 116 0.20 -21.21 4.93
CA SER A 116 -1.09 -21.35 5.62
C SER A 116 -2.26 -21.48 4.63
N LEU A 117 -3.44 -21.89 5.11
CA LEU A 117 -4.66 -22.06 4.28
C LEU A 117 -4.47 -23.01 3.08
N GLN A 118 -3.71 -24.10 3.25
CA GLN A 118 -3.38 -25.07 2.19
C GLN A 118 -4.60 -25.72 1.52
N GLY A 119 -5.75 -25.74 2.19
CA GLY A 119 -7.00 -26.26 1.61
C GLY A 119 -7.61 -25.36 0.54
N TRP A 120 -7.12 -24.14 0.37
CA TRP A 120 -7.57 -23.24 -0.69
C TRP A 120 -6.74 -23.47 -1.96
N ASN A 121 -7.38 -23.33 -3.12
CA ASN A 121 -6.71 -23.49 -4.40
C ASN A 121 -5.92 -22.21 -4.76
N TRP A 122 -4.67 -22.13 -4.32
CA TRP A 122 -3.74 -21.00 -4.49
C TRP A 122 -2.99 -21.01 -5.83
N GLY A 123 -2.15 -19.99 -6.05
CA GLY A 123 -1.19 -19.98 -7.15
C GLY A 123 -1.81 -19.78 -8.53
N TYR A 124 -2.74 -18.83 -8.64
CA TYR A 124 -3.28 -18.40 -9.92
C TYR A 124 -2.15 -18.00 -10.86
N CYS A 125 -2.24 -18.41 -12.13
CA CYS A 125 -1.19 -18.14 -13.11
C CYS A 125 -1.24 -16.67 -13.54
N GLY A 126 -0.18 -15.92 -13.22
CA GLY A 126 -0.06 -14.49 -13.52
C GLY A 126 -0.13 -14.12 -15.00
N HIS A 127 0.13 -15.07 -15.89
CA HIS A 127 -0.02 -14.85 -17.34
C HIS A 127 -1.46 -14.46 -17.73
N TYR A 128 -2.45 -14.90 -16.95
CA TYR A 128 -3.87 -14.64 -17.18
C TYR A 128 -4.44 -13.55 -16.25
N ALA A 129 -3.59 -12.82 -15.52
CA ALA A 129 -3.98 -11.74 -14.63
C ALA A 129 -3.39 -10.41 -15.10
N PHE A 130 -4.24 -9.39 -15.24
CA PHE A 130 -3.82 -8.06 -15.67
C PHE A 130 -4.28 -7.01 -14.68
N TYR A 131 -3.33 -6.22 -14.19
CA TYR A 131 -3.58 -5.12 -13.28
C TYR A 131 -3.51 -3.78 -14.01
N HIS A 132 -4.53 -2.95 -13.84
CA HIS A 132 -4.58 -1.58 -14.37
C HIS A 132 -4.96 -0.61 -13.26
N ALA A 133 -4.32 0.56 -13.23
CA ALA A 133 -4.63 1.60 -12.27
C ALA A 133 -4.64 2.99 -12.90
N LEU A 134 -5.65 3.77 -12.54
CA LEU A 134 -5.74 5.20 -12.78
C LEU A 134 -6.54 5.79 -11.61
N TYR A 135 -5.83 6.24 -10.58
CA TYR A 135 -6.42 6.72 -9.33
C TYR A 135 -7.56 7.72 -9.61
N PRO A 136 -8.74 7.59 -8.97
CA PRO A 136 -9.06 6.73 -7.81
C PRO A 136 -9.58 5.33 -8.16
N ARG A 137 -9.33 4.84 -9.38
CA ARG A 137 -9.82 3.55 -9.86
C ARG A 137 -8.67 2.58 -10.14
N ALA A 138 -8.96 1.30 -9.95
CA ALA A 138 -8.12 0.22 -10.43
C ALA A 138 -8.97 -0.97 -10.87
N TRP A 139 -8.38 -1.84 -11.68
CA TRP A 139 -9.02 -3.03 -12.21
C TRP A 139 -8.03 -4.19 -12.17
N LEU A 140 -8.51 -5.35 -11.74
CA LEU A 140 -7.83 -6.63 -12.00
C LEU A 140 -8.71 -7.44 -12.93
N VAL A 141 -8.15 -7.83 -14.06
CA VAL A 141 -8.79 -8.70 -15.05
C VAL A 141 -8.18 -10.08 -14.93
N TYR A 142 -9.02 -11.10 -14.81
CA TYR A 142 -8.64 -12.50 -14.69
C TYR A 142 -9.32 -13.29 -15.80
N GLU A 143 -8.53 -13.88 -16.68
CA GLU A 143 -9.03 -14.83 -17.67
C GLU A 143 -9.00 -16.23 -17.07
N LEU A 144 -10.17 -16.85 -16.85
CA LEU A 144 -10.23 -18.14 -16.17
C LEU A 144 -9.83 -19.26 -17.14
N PRO A 145 -8.68 -19.93 -16.94
CA PRO A 145 -8.16 -20.87 -17.92
C PRO A 145 -9.12 -22.03 -18.16
N GLY A 146 -9.44 -22.30 -19.42
CA GLY A 146 -10.34 -23.37 -19.83
C GLY A 146 -11.83 -23.13 -19.53
N GLN A 147 -12.22 -21.98 -18.98
CA GLN A 147 -13.62 -21.69 -18.63
C GLN A 147 -14.33 -20.74 -19.62
N GLN A 148 -13.59 -20.11 -20.55
CA GLN A 148 -14.12 -19.06 -21.45
C GLN A 148 -14.84 -17.93 -20.68
N VAL A 149 -14.37 -17.64 -19.47
CA VAL A 149 -14.91 -16.60 -18.59
C VAL A 149 -13.81 -15.61 -18.27
N VAL A 150 -14.11 -14.32 -18.42
CA VAL A 150 -13.25 -13.22 -17.98
C VAL A 150 -13.92 -12.53 -16.81
N LEU A 151 -13.21 -12.44 -15.68
CA LEU A 151 -13.66 -11.77 -14.48
C LEU A 151 -12.91 -10.46 -14.31
N THR A 152 -13.64 -9.36 -14.15
CA THR A 152 -13.05 -8.05 -13.85
C THR A 152 -13.43 -7.61 -12.44
N CYS A 153 -12.44 -7.48 -11.56
CA CYS A 153 -12.58 -6.85 -10.27
C CYS A 153 -12.26 -5.36 -10.39
N ARG A 154 -13.30 -4.51 -10.38
CA ARG A 154 -13.14 -3.06 -10.36
C ARG A 154 -13.13 -2.56 -8.91
N GLN A 155 -12.13 -1.77 -8.56
CA GLN A 155 -11.99 -1.14 -7.26
C GLN A 155 -12.01 0.40 -7.41
N VAL A 156 -12.68 1.09 -6.50
CA VAL A 156 -12.86 2.56 -6.56
C VAL A 156 -12.75 3.15 -5.16
N SER A 157 -11.91 4.17 -5.02
CA SER A 157 -11.88 5.03 -3.82
C SER A 157 -12.83 6.21 -3.99
N PRO A 158 -13.58 6.60 -2.94
CA PRO A 158 -14.55 7.71 -3.01
C PRO A 158 -13.85 9.07 -2.92
N VAL A 159 -12.93 9.35 -3.85
CA VAL A 159 -12.22 10.62 -3.96
C VAL A 159 -12.75 11.36 -5.17
N ILE A 160 -13.70 12.24 -4.91
CA ILE A 160 -14.44 13.01 -5.90
C ILE A 160 -14.17 14.49 -5.62
N PRO A 161 -13.63 15.26 -6.59
CA PRO A 161 -13.43 16.69 -6.42
C PRO A 161 -14.72 17.39 -5.99
N HIS A 162 -14.59 18.30 -5.02
CA HIS A 162 -15.70 19.10 -4.48
C HIS A 162 -16.82 18.31 -3.76
N ASP A 163 -16.63 17.02 -3.49
CA ASP A 163 -17.55 16.21 -2.66
C ASP A 163 -16.86 15.84 -1.34
N TYR A 164 -17.30 16.50 -0.25
CA TYR A 164 -16.76 16.31 1.10
C TYR A 164 -17.73 15.56 2.02
N LYS A 165 -18.77 14.93 1.47
CA LYS A 165 -19.79 14.23 2.25
C LYS A 165 -19.49 12.74 2.33
N VAL A 166 -19.86 12.13 3.46
CA VAL A 166 -19.89 10.67 3.59
C VAL A 166 -21.16 10.18 2.90
N ARG A 167 -21.03 9.44 1.79
CA ARG A 167 -22.16 8.70 1.22
C ARG A 167 -22.38 7.46 2.09
N ARG A 168 -23.51 7.42 2.79
CA ARG A 168 -23.99 6.26 3.54
C ARG A 168 -24.70 5.29 2.61
#